data_AF-A0A2V9RVL4-F1
#
_entry.id   AF-A0A2V9RVL4-F1
#
_cell.length_a   1.000
_cell.length_b   1.000
_cell.length_c   1.000
_cell.angle_alpha   90.00
_cell.angle_beta   90.00
_cell.angle_gamma   90.00
#
_symmetry.space_group_name_H-M   'P 1'
#
loop_
_entity.id
_entity.type
_entity.pdbx_description
1 polymer ?
#
loop_
_entity_poly.entity_id
_entity_poly.type
_entity_poly.pdbx_seq_one_letter_code
_entity_poly.pdbx_strand_id
1 'polypeptide(L)'
;MLESGSKNSHQGAQLREPPVLPVVSLFSGSGGLDEGFVKAGFSPVLAMDIDRAACRTFQWNHPSIRILKKDLSQALNGYVVERLSELPSDARPVGMIGGPPCQAFSLSNVHKRSDDPRLKLPRNYAHILSELNKHYNLEFFVFENVLGLKHKAHSQLFGYFKELFSSAG
;
A
#
# COMPACT_ATOMS: atom_id res chain seq x y z
N MET A 1 -1.03 -53.96 -44.81
CA MET A 1 -0.14 -52.80 -44.63
C MET A 1 -0.91 -51.73 -43.89
N LEU A 2 -0.37 -51.32 -42.75
CA LEU A 2 -0.89 -50.32 -41.82
C LEU A 2 -0.37 -48.95 -42.25
N GLU A 3 -1.24 -47.95 -42.40
CA GLU A 3 -0.86 -46.53 -42.41
C GLU A 3 -1.88 -45.80 -41.53
N SER A 4 -1.54 -45.64 -40.25
CA SER A 4 -0.95 -44.44 -39.63
C SER A 4 -2.03 -43.41 -39.27
N GLY A 5 -2.51 -43.55 -38.03
CA GLY A 5 -3.46 -42.64 -37.42
C GLY A 5 -2.93 -41.22 -37.27
N SER A 6 -3.78 -40.27 -37.61
CA SER A 6 -3.62 -38.85 -37.31
C SER A 6 -3.61 -38.65 -35.79
N LYS A 7 -2.44 -38.33 -35.23
CA LYS A 7 -2.30 -37.88 -33.85
C LYS A 7 -2.75 -36.42 -33.78
N ASN A 8 -4.01 -36.19 -33.42
CA ASN A 8 -4.44 -34.89 -32.91
C ASN A 8 -3.72 -34.63 -31.59
N SER A 9 -2.68 -33.81 -31.64
CA SER A 9 -2.05 -33.24 -30.45
C SER A 9 -3.01 -32.24 -29.81
N HIS A 10 -3.70 -32.67 -28.77
CA HIS A 10 -4.30 -31.74 -27.81
C HIS A 10 -3.17 -30.96 -27.13
N GLN A 11 -2.88 -29.76 -27.64
CA GLN A 11 -2.13 -28.76 -26.87
C GLN A 11 -3.01 -28.40 -25.67
N GLY A 12 -2.64 -28.93 -24.50
CA GLY A 12 -3.26 -28.54 -23.24
C GLY A 12 -3.15 -27.04 -23.07
N ALA A 13 -4.28 -26.37 -22.81
CA ALA A 13 -4.28 -24.98 -22.44
C ALA A 13 -3.37 -24.82 -21.20
N GLN A 14 -2.22 -24.17 -21.37
CA GLN A 14 -1.46 -23.68 -20.22
C GLN A 14 -2.39 -22.76 -19.45
N LEU A 15 -2.82 -23.20 -18.27
CA LEU A 15 -3.52 -22.34 -17.31
C LEU A 15 -2.57 -21.17 -17.04
N ARG A 16 -2.92 -19.98 -17.55
CA ARG A 16 -2.20 -18.77 -17.21
C ARG A 16 -2.39 -18.59 -15.70
N GLU A 17 -1.29 -18.52 -14.96
CA GLU A 17 -1.30 -18.05 -13.58
C GLU A 17 -2.14 -16.77 -13.50
N PRO A 18 -3.01 -16.63 -12.48
CA PRO A 18 -3.84 -15.43 -12.35
C PRO A 18 -2.94 -14.19 -12.33
N PRO A 19 -3.38 -13.08 -12.96
CA PRO A 19 -2.58 -11.87 -12.99
C PRO A 19 -2.34 -11.37 -11.56
N VAL A 20 -1.06 -11.16 -11.22
CA VAL A 20 -0.67 -10.65 -9.90
C VAL A 20 -1.08 -9.18 -9.82
N LEU A 21 -1.79 -8.80 -8.74
CA LEU A 21 -2.41 -7.49 -8.62
C LEU A 21 -1.45 -6.46 -8.00
N PRO A 22 -1.00 -5.42 -8.73
CA PRO A 22 0.00 -4.49 -8.20
C PRO A 22 -0.56 -3.58 -7.09
N VAL A 23 0.21 -3.34 -6.03
CA VAL A 23 -0.14 -2.41 -4.95
C VAL A 23 1.04 -1.51 -4.57
N VAL A 24 0.72 -0.31 -4.06
CA VAL A 24 1.70 0.56 -3.39
C VAL A 24 1.67 0.28 -1.89
N SER A 25 2.83 0.13 -1.27
CA SER A 25 2.99 -0.05 0.17
C SER A 25 3.69 1.14 0.80
N LEU A 26 3.05 1.78 1.77
CA LEU A 26 3.58 2.92 2.51
C LEU A 26 3.69 2.55 3.99
N PHE A 27 4.71 3.06 4.68
CA PHE A 27 4.97 2.68 6.07
C PHE A 27 5.11 1.15 6.22
N SER A 28 5.83 0.55 5.27
CA SER A 28 5.88 -0.91 5.08
C SER A 28 6.58 -1.63 6.24
N GLY A 29 7.35 -0.92 7.07
CA GLY A 29 8.15 -1.51 8.13
C GLY A 29 9.02 -2.65 7.61
N SER A 30 8.99 -3.78 8.32
CA SER A 30 9.72 -4.98 7.93
C SER A 30 8.98 -5.88 6.93
N GLY A 31 7.78 -5.49 6.46
CA GLY A 31 7.02 -6.20 5.42
C GLY A 31 5.92 -7.14 5.92
N GLY A 32 5.50 -7.04 7.19
CA GLY A 32 4.50 -7.96 7.75
C GLY A 32 3.12 -7.89 7.06
N LEU A 33 2.63 -6.68 6.78
CA LEU A 33 1.39 -6.47 6.02
C LEU A 33 1.55 -6.92 4.57
N ASP A 34 2.68 -6.53 3.95
CA ASP A 34 3.04 -6.85 2.58
C ASP A 34 3.08 -8.36 2.30
N GLU A 35 3.69 -9.14 3.19
CA GLU A 35 3.71 -10.61 3.12
C GLU A 35 2.30 -11.21 3.08
N GLY A 36 1.35 -10.63 3.84
CA GLY A 36 -0.06 -11.04 3.79
C GLY A 36 -0.69 -10.77 2.42
N PHE A 37 -0.40 -9.60 1.84
CA PHE A 37 -0.87 -9.23 0.49
C PHE A 37 -0.24 -10.11 -0.61
N VAL A 38 1.06 -10.40 -0.50
CA VAL A 38 1.75 -11.34 -1.41
C VAL A 38 1.08 -12.71 -1.39
N LYS A 39 0.79 -13.25 -0.19
CA LYS A 39 0.08 -14.53 -0.03
C LYS A 39 -1.36 -14.49 -0.58
N ALA A 40 -1.98 -13.32 -0.64
CA ALA A 40 -3.31 -13.12 -1.18
C ALA A 40 -3.34 -12.86 -2.70
N GLY A 41 -2.19 -12.90 -3.40
CA GLY A 41 -2.09 -12.71 -4.85
C GLY A 41 -1.84 -11.28 -5.31
N PHE A 42 -1.44 -10.38 -4.40
CA PHE A 42 -1.02 -9.03 -4.73
C PHE A 42 0.51 -8.93 -4.87
N SER A 43 1.00 -7.92 -5.57
CA SER A 43 2.43 -7.61 -5.70
C SER A 43 2.69 -6.18 -5.28
N PRO A 44 3.34 -5.95 -4.14
CA PRO A 44 3.87 -4.62 -3.83
C PRO A 44 4.92 -4.24 -4.88
N VAL A 45 4.60 -3.26 -5.72
CA VAL A 45 5.50 -2.78 -6.79
C VAL A 45 6.40 -1.64 -6.33
N LEU A 46 6.01 -1.00 -5.23
CA LEU A 46 6.77 0.06 -4.58
C LEU A 46 6.45 0.05 -3.08
N ALA A 47 7.47 -0.18 -2.26
CA ALA A 47 7.38 -0.10 -0.80
C ALA A 47 8.18 1.12 -0.29
N MET A 48 7.74 1.75 0.80
CA MET A 48 8.45 2.89 1.40
C MET A 48 8.39 2.85 2.92
N ASP A 49 9.55 3.05 3.56
CA ASP A 49 9.64 3.25 5.01
C ASP A 49 10.83 4.17 5.35
N ILE A 50 10.82 4.80 6.52
CA ILE A 50 11.91 5.67 6.97
C ILE A 50 13.01 4.89 7.71
N ASP A 51 12.64 3.79 8.36
CA ASP A 51 13.56 3.01 9.20
C ASP A 51 14.47 2.14 8.34
N ARG A 52 15.78 2.42 8.42
CA ARG A 52 16.78 1.71 7.62
C ARG A 52 16.86 0.22 7.95
N ALA A 53 16.69 -0.15 9.22
CA ALA A 53 16.77 -1.54 9.63
C ALA A 53 15.53 -2.30 9.14
N ALA A 54 14.35 -1.69 9.24
CA ALA A 54 13.11 -2.21 8.71
C ALA A 54 13.20 -2.39 7.18
N CYS A 55 13.67 -1.39 6.43
CA CYS A 55 13.90 -1.52 4.99
C CYS A 55 14.86 -2.67 4.65
N ARG A 56 15.94 -2.85 5.43
CA ARG A 56 16.88 -3.95 5.21
C ARG A 56 16.22 -5.31 5.42
N THR A 57 15.44 -5.45 6.49
CA THR A 57 14.68 -6.68 6.78
C THR A 57 13.64 -6.95 5.72
N PHE A 58 12.89 -5.93 5.30
CA PHE A 58 11.95 -6.01 4.19
C PHE A 58 12.63 -6.54 2.93
N GLN A 59 13.73 -5.91 2.50
CA GLN A 59 14.44 -6.28 1.27
C GLN A 59 15.00 -7.70 1.33
N TRP A 60 15.42 -8.15 2.52
CA TRP A 60 15.90 -9.52 2.74
C TRP A 60 14.79 -10.56 2.51
N ASN A 61 13.58 -10.29 3.00
CA ASN A 61 12.44 -11.20 2.85
C ASN A 61 11.76 -11.08 1.48
N HIS A 62 11.84 -9.91 0.85
CA HIS A 62 11.21 -9.60 -0.43
C HIS A 62 12.24 -9.09 -1.46
N PRO A 63 13.18 -9.94 -1.93
CA PRO A 63 14.29 -9.51 -2.78
C PRO A 63 13.86 -8.95 -4.14
N SER A 64 12.67 -9.31 -4.63
CA SER A 64 12.09 -8.81 -5.87
C SER A 64 11.30 -7.51 -5.72
N ILE A 65 11.00 -7.08 -4.50
CA ILE A 65 10.21 -5.87 -4.23
C ILE A 65 11.17 -4.72 -3.96
N ARG A 66 10.98 -3.61 -4.68
CA ARG A 66 11.74 -2.38 -4.47
C ARG A 66 11.22 -1.64 -3.25
N ILE A 67 12.03 -1.56 -2.20
CA ILE A 67 11.76 -0.68 -1.05
C ILE A 67 12.65 0.57 -1.09
N LEU A 68 12.03 1.74 -0.92
CA LEU A 68 12.71 3.02 -0.82
C LEU A 68 12.74 3.50 0.63
N LYS A 69 13.94 3.83 1.11
CA LYS A 69 14.07 4.55 2.38
C LYS A 69 13.59 5.99 2.19
N LYS A 70 12.40 6.34 2.69
CA LYS A 70 11.77 7.64 2.51
C LYS A 70 11.05 8.12 3.78
N ASP A 71 11.27 9.38 4.13
CA ASP A 71 10.49 10.04 5.18
C ASP A 71 9.13 10.49 4.62
N LEU A 72 8.10 9.70 4.92
CA LEU A 72 6.71 9.97 4.53
C LEU A 72 6.04 11.07 5.38
N SER A 73 6.76 11.66 6.35
CA SER A 73 6.33 12.89 7.03
C SER A 73 6.55 14.15 6.19
N GLN A 74 7.39 14.09 5.16
CA GLN A 74 7.61 15.26 4.31
C GLN A 74 6.52 15.36 3.24
N ALA A 75 6.30 16.59 2.73
CA ALA A 75 5.49 16.78 1.54
C ALA A 75 6.18 16.07 0.36
N LEU A 76 5.47 15.15 -0.27
CA LEU A 76 6.03 14.33 -1.35
C LEU A 76 5.79 14.91 -2.74
N ASN A 77 4.81 15.81 -2.92
CA ASN A 77 4.57 16.56 -4.15
C ASN A 77 4.63 15.68 -5.42
N GLY A 78 3.81 14.62 -5.48
CA GLY A 78 3.80 13.70 -6.62
C GLY A 78 4.96 12.70 -6.70
N TYR A 79 5.92 12.70 -5.77
CA TYR A 79 7.08 11.79 -5.78
C TYR A 79 6.69 10.31 -5.94
N VAL A 80 5.60 9.87 -5.31
CA VAL A 80 5.16 8.46 -5.41
C VAL A 80 4.66 8.16 -6.82
N VAL A 81 3.88 9.06 -7.42
CA VAL A 81 3.42 8.96 -8.82
C VAL A 81 4.62 8.95 -9.77
N GLU A 82 5.59 9.83 -9.55
CA GLU A 82 6.83 9.90 -10.33
C GLU A 82 7.58 8.56 -10.30
N ARG A 83 7.82 7.99 -9.11
CA ARG A 83 8.49 6.69 -8.96
C ARG A 83 7.70 5.54 -9.60
N LEU A 84 6.37 5.58 -9.58
CA LEU A 84 5.54 4.59 -10.27
C LEU A 84 5.59 4.74 -11.79
N SER A 85 5.70 5.97 -12.31
CA SER A 85 5.80 6.23 -13.75
C SER A 85 7.10 5.70 -14.38
N GLU A 86 8.12 5.42 -13.57
CA GLU A 86 9.36 4.77 -13.98
C GLU A 86 9.22 3.24 -14.13
N LEU A 87 8.13 2.65 -13.62
CA LEU A 87 7.90 1.22 -13.68
C LEU A 87 7.22 0.81 -14.99
N PRO A 88 7.35 -0.47 -15.40
CA PRO A 88 6.61 -1.01 -16.53
C PRO A 88 5.09 -0.84 -16.39
N SER A 89 4.37 -0.81 -17.52
CA SER A 89 2.93 -0.51 -17.55
C SER A 89 2.06 -1.54 -16.81
N ASP A 90 2.52 -2.78 -16.67
CA ASP A 90 1.87 -3.85 -15.91
C ASP A 90 2.07 -3.71 -14.38
N ALA A 91 2.89 -2.76 -13.93
CA ALA A 91 3.03 -2.37 -12.53
C ALA A 91 2.00 -1.29 -12.09
N ARG A 92 0.94 -1.06 -12.88
CA ARG A 92 -0.12 -0.11 -12.55
C ARG A 92 -0.85 -0.55 -11.26
N PRO A 93 -0.83 0.25 -10.17
CA PRO A 93 -1.41 -0.15 -8.90
C PRO A 93 -2.93 -0.19 -8.95
N VAL A 94 -3.51 -1.25 -8.38
CA VAL A 94 -4.96 -1.37 -8.13
C VAL A 94 -5.33 -0.90 -6.72
N GLY A 95 -4.36 -0.79 -5.81
CA GLY A 95 -4.61 -0.32 -4.46
C GLY A 95 -3.38 0.18 -3.72
N MET A 96 -3.64 0.78 -2.55
CA MET A 96 -2.62 1.32 -1.65
C MET A 96 -2.77 0.76 -0.24
N ILE A 97 -1.70 0.21 0.33
CA ILE A 97 -1.69 -0.37 1.67
C ILE A 97 -0.68 0.36 2.56
N GLY A 98 -0.92 0.33 3.87
CA GLY A 98 0.06 0.82 4.82
C GLY A 98 -0.46 0.97 6.25
N GLY A 99 0.47 1.05 7.19
CA GLY A 99 0.19 1.30 8.61
C GLY A 99 0.87 2.57 9.11
N PRO A 100 0.34 3.77 8.80
CA PRO A 100 0.94 5.02 9.30
C PRO A 100 0.96 5.02 10.82
N PRO A 101 2.09 5.33 11.46
CA PRO A 101 2.20 5.27 12.91
C PRO A 101 1.28 6.33 13.50
N CYS A 102 0.41 5.90 14.42
CA CYS A 102 -0.51 6.82 15.08
C CYS A 102 -0.08 7.08 16.51
N GLN A 103 0.77 8.11 16.68
CA GLN A 103 1.17 8.62 17.99
C GLN A 103 0.01 9.28 18.76
N ALA A 104 -1.19 9.42 18.17
CA ALA A 104 -2.35 10.04 18.79
C ALA A 104 -3.07 9.17 19.84
N PHE A 105 -2.86 7.85 19.83
CA PHE A 105 -3.57 6.94 20.72
C PHE A 105 -2.97 6.84 22.13
N SER A 106 -1.79 7.42 22.38
CA SER A 106 -1.25 7.55 23.74
C SER A 106 -1.90 8.72 24.48
N LEU A 107 -3.14 8.51 24.92
CA LEU A 107 -3.75 8.98 26.18
C LEU A 107 -3.69 10.46 26.64
N SER A 108 -3.19 11.46 25.91
CA SER A 108 -3.08 12.82 26.48
C SER A 108 -3.13 13.99 25.49
N ASN A 109 -4.29 14.25 24.85
CA ASN A 109 -4.82 15.61 24.59
C ASN A 109 -6.02 15.54 23.64
N VAL A 110 -7.19 15.94 24.13
CA VAL A 110 -8.51 15.84 23.47
C VAL A 110 -8.89 17.14 22.73
N HIS A 111 -7.96 18.06 22.53
CA HIS A 111 -8.23 19.35 21.92
C HIS A 111 -7.72 19.43 20.49
N LYS A 112 -8.66 19.76 19.58
CA LYS A 112 -8.40 20.05 18.18
C LYS A 112 -7.43 21.22 18.09
N ARG A 113 -6.28 21.00 17.46
CA ARG A 113 -5.58 22.07 16.75
C ARG A 113 -5.37 21.60 15.31
N SER A 114 -5.59 22.50 14.35
CA SER A 114 -5.43 22.21 12.92
C SER A 114 -3.99 21.83 12.56
N ASP A 115 -3.03 22.22 13.39
CA ASP A 115 -1.60 21.97 13.29
C ASP A 115 -1.11 20.76 14.10
N ASP A 116 -2.03 19.91 14.59
CA ASP A 116 -1.66 18.78 15.43
C ASP A 116 -0.63 17.88 14.72
N PRO A 117 0.62 17.80 15.21
CA PRO A 117 1.67 17.01 14.57
C PRO A 117 1.31 15.52 14.50
N ARG A 118 0.39 15.07 15.36
CA ARG A 118 -0.11 13.68 15.39
C ARG A 118 -0.95 13.33 14.16
N LEU A 119 -1.51 14.33 13.47
CA LEU A 119 -2.31 14.15 12.25
C LEU A 119 -1.46 14.19 10.97
N LYS A 120 -0.19 14.57 11.08
CA LYS A 120 0.68 14.81 9.93
C LYS A 120 0.83 13.57 9.04
N LEU A 121 1.12 12.41 9.63
CA LEU A 121 1.33 11.17 8.87
C LEU A 121 0.04 10.60 8.26
N PRO A 122 -1.11 10.53 8.98
CA PRO A 122 -2.38 10.19 8.36
C PRO A 122 -2.80 11.13 7.23
N ARG A 123 -2.55 12.45 7.37
CA ARG A 123 -2.81 13.43 6.29
C ARG A 123 -1.94 13.19 5.07
N ASN A 124 -0.65 12.92 5.27
CA ASN A 124 0.24 12.61 4.15
C ASN A 124 -0.17 11.29 3.48
N TYR A 125 -0.56 10.27 4.24
CA TYR A 125 -1.11 9.03 3.68
C TYR A 125 -2.35 9.33 2.81
N ALA A 126 -3.31 10.10 3.31
CA ALA A 126 -4.50 10.48 2.55
C ALA A 126 -4.19 11.36 1.33
N HIS A 127 -3.18 12.22 1.43
CA HIS A 127 -2.73 13.04 0.31
C HIS A 127 -2.16 12.18 -0.82
N ILE A 128 -1.26 11.25 -0.48
CA ILE A 128 -0.69 10.29 -1.44
C ILE A 128 -1.81 9.40 -2.02
N LEU A 129 -2.76 8.95 -1.19
CA LEU A 129 -3.95 8.23 -1.67
C LEU A 129 -4.69 9.04 -2.73
N SER A 130 -4.95 10.32 -2.48
CA SER A 130 -5.66 11.20 -3.41
C SER A 130 -4.89 11.41 -4.72
N GLU A 131 -3.58 11.60 -4.64
CA GLU A 131 -2.72 11.69 -5.84
C GLU A 131 -2.78 10.39 -6.65
N LEU A 132 -2.56 9.25 -5.99
CA LEU A 132 -2.59 7.97 -6.68
C LEU A 132 -3.96 7.65 -7.25
N ASN A 133 -5.04 7.94 -6.53
CA ASN A 133 -6.39 7.68 -7.02
C ASN A 133 -6.74 8.52 -8.26
N LYS A 134 -6.34 9.79 -8.30
CA LYS A 134 -6.52 10.64 -9.49
C LYS A 134 -5.79 10.10 -10.73
N HIS A 135 -4.62 9.51 -10.54
CA HIS A 135 -3.78 9.01 -11.64
C HIS A 135 -4.11 7.56 -12.05
N TYR A 136 -4.49 6.73 -11.07
CA TYR A 136 -4.58 5.29 -11.23
C TYR A 136 -5.99 4.72 -11.03
N ASN A 137 -6.94 5.51 -10.51
CA ASN A 137 -8.31 5.08 -10.18
C ASN A 137 -8.28 3.80 -9.34
N LEU A 138 -7.75 3.93 -8.12
CA LEU A 138 -7.53 2.81 -7.22
C LEU A 138 -8.86 2.17 -6.83
N GLU A 139 -8.87 0.84 -6.73
CA GLU A 139 -10.05 0.07 -6.34
C GLU A 139 -10.20 0.00 -4.81
N PHE A 140 -9.09 0.05 -4.09
CA PHE A 140 -9.10 -0.01 -2.64
C PHE A 140 -7.89 0.67 -2.01
N PHE A 141 -8.02 0.93 -0.70
CA PHE A 141 -6.88 1.19 0.15
C PHE A 141 -7.03 0.45 1.48
N VAL A 142 -5.90 0.20 2.15
CA VAL A 142 -5.87 -0.34 3.52
C VAL A 142 -5.09 0.60 4.41
N PHE A 143 -5.76 1.15 5.42
CA PHE A 143 -5.12 1.90 6.50
C PHE A 143 -5.13 1.02 7.75
N GLU A 144 -4.00 0.38 8.03
CA GLU A 144 -3.81 -0.43 9.23
C GLU A 144 -3.55 0.48 10.44
N ASN A 145 -4.17 0.14 11.58
CA ASN A 145 -3.90 0.81 12.84
C ASN A 145 -4.36 -0.02 14.03
N VAL A 146 -3.98 0.43 15.23
CA VAL A 146 -4.31 -0.24 16.49
C VAL A 146 -5.83 -0.25 16.79
N LEU A 147 -6.29 -1.30 17.48
CA LEU A 147 -7.69 -1.47 17.92
C LEU A 147 -8.22 -0.26 18.71
N GLY A 148 -7.33 0.41 19.44
CA GLY A 148 -7.58 1.65 20.19
C GLY A 148 -8.33 2.72 19.39
N LEU A 149 -8.15 2.78 18.07
CA LEU A 149 -8.79 3.75 17.19
C LEU A 149 -10.32 3.77 17.28
N LYS A 150 -10.96 2.62 17.56
CA LYS A 150 -12.43 2.52 17.63
C LYS A 150 -13.01 2.86 19.01
N HIS A 151 -12.17 3.10 20.03
CA HIS A 151 -12.66 3.43 21.36
C HIS A 151 -13.37 4.79 21.38
N LYS A 152 -14.39 4.93 22.24
CA LYS A 152 -15.22 6.15 22.37
C LYS A 152 -14.37 7.42 22.59
N ALA A 153 -13.27 7.30 23.33
CA ALA A 153 -12.30 8.38 23.57
C ALA A 153 -11.67 8.95 22.29
N HIS A 154 -11.62 8.16 21.20
CA HIS A 154 -11.03 8.54 19.91
C HIS A 154 -12.08 8.72 18.80
N SER A 155 -13.38 8.71 19.13
CA SER A 155 -14.48 8.85 18.17
C SER A 155 -14.35 10.07 17.24
N GLN A 156 -13.88 11.21 17.75
CA GLN A 156 -13.65 12.41 16.95
C GLN A 156 -12.50 12.23 15.95
N LEU A 157 -11.40 11.59 16.38
CA LEU A 157 -10.26 11.30 15.52
C LEU A 157 -10.63 10.27 14.43
N PHE A 158 -11.38 9.24 14.80
CA PHE A 158 -11.90 8.27 13.84
C PHE A 158 -12.85 8.93 12.83
N GLY A 159 -13.74 9.82 13.28
CA GLY A 159 -14.59 10.64 12.40
C GLY A 159 -13.77 11.45 11.41
N TYR A 160 -12.73 12.13 11.91
CA TYR A 160 -11.80 12.88 11.07
C TYR A 160 -11.10 12.01 10.02
N PHE A 161 -10.62 10.82 10.37
CA PHE A 161 -10.01 9.91 9.40
C PHE A 161 -11.00 9.44 8.33
N LYS A 162 -12.25 9.16 8.69
CA LYS A 162 -13.28 8.83 7.68
C LYS A 162 -13.50 9.97 6.70
N GLU A 163 -13.62 11.21 7.18
CA GLU A 163 -13.77 12.39 6.33
C GLU A 163 -12.54 12.60 5.44
N LEU A 164 -11.35 12.46 6.03
CA LEU A 164 -10.07 12.61 5.34
C LEU A 164 -9.91 11.60 4.19
N PHE A 165 -10.22 10.32 4.42
CA PHE A 165 -10.11 9.30 3.38
C PHE A 165 -11.25 9.38 2.37
N SER A 166 -12.48 9.68 2.79
CA SER A 166 -13.59 9.94 1.86
C SER A 166 -13.27 11.09 0.88
N SER A 167 -12.55 12.11 1.35
CA SER A 167 -12.11 13.23 0.52
C SER A 167 -10.96 12.88 -0.44
N ALA A 168 -10.23 11.79 -0.19
CA ALA A 168 -9.17 11.34 -1.08
C ALA A 168 -9.71 10.64 -2.35
N GLY A 169 -11.01 10.33 -2.36
CA GLY A 169 -11.69 9.55 -3.39
C GLY A 169 -11.55 8.04 -3.13
#